data_AF-A0A656Z4S0-F1
#
_entry.id   AF-A0A656Z4S0-F1
#
_cell.length_a   1.000
_cell.length_b   1.000
_cell.length_c   1.000
_cell.angle_alpha   90.00
_cell.angle_beta   90.00
_cell.angle_gamma   90.00
#
_symmetry.space_group_name_H-M   'P 1'
#
loop_
_entity.id
_entity.type
_entity.pdbx_description
1 polymer ?
#
loop_
_entity_poly.entity_id
_entity_poly.type
_entity_poly.pdbx_seq_one_letter_code
_entity_poly.pdbx_strand_id
1 'polypeptide(L)'
;MVLGYKPKTLSEEQQFALRVLADQAISQLALRRRIADLSYDLTVERRLASKRQVRVASTDAKLEQLKQDGQRNAAAQAAGGVGIFEVDTKSNTMTVSSEFCRIYGVAEARSYPACVFEDLILVEDRHHASTSESRNSASAVLDVEYRIRRASDSVSAGSRGGPSFSRTTMAGR
;
A
#
# COMPACT_ATOMS: atom_id res chain seq x y z
N MET A 1 49.86 3.37 74.03
CA MET A 1 48.93 2.96 75.09
C MET A 1 47.56 2.80 74.45
N VAL A 2 47.18 1.57 74.13
CA VAL A 2 45.98 1.25 73.33
C VAL A 2 44.79 1.15 74.28
N LEU A 3 43.72 1.91 73.99
CA LEU A 3 42.48 1.96 74.76
C LEU A 3 41.93 0.54 75.00
N GLY A 4 41.64 0.22 76.26
CA GLY A 4 41.10 -1.05 76.73
C GLY A 4 39.69 -1.35 76.20
N TYR A 5 39.60 -1.72 74.92
CA TYR A 5 38.38 -2.20 74.31
C TYR A 5 38.09 -3.62 74.81
N LYS A 6 37.13 -3.76 75.73
CA LYS A 6 36.50 -5.05 76.04
C LYS A 6 35.37 -5.28 75.04
N PRO A 7 35.39 -6.36 74.23
CA PRO A 7 34.30 -6.65 73.32
C PRO A 7 33.03 -6.87 74.13
N LYS A 8 31.99 -6.10 73.81
CA LYS A 8 30.68 -6.22 74.45
C LYS A 8 29.97 -7.42 73.83
N THR A 9 29.75 -8.47 74.62
CA THR A 9 28.97 -9.65 74.21
C THR A 9 27.50 -9.29 74.19
N LEU A 10 26.82 -9.58 73.08
CA LEU A 10 25.37 -9.35 72.94
C LEU A 10 24.60 -10.34 73.82
N SER A 11 23.52 -9.87 74.45
CA SER A 11 22.58 -10.78 75.12
C SER A 11 21.76 -11.55 74.09
N GLU A 12 21.18 -12.68 74.50
CA GLU A 12 20.33 -13.51 73.62
C GLU A 12 19.14 -12.72 73.04
N GLU A 13 18.53 -11.84 73.83
CA GLU A 13 17.46 -10.95 73.39
C GLU A 13 17.92 -9.98 72.30
N GLN A 14 19.11 -9.39 72.44
CA GLN A 14 19.69 -8.50 71.43
C GLN A 14 20.01 -9.25 70.13
N GLN A 15 20.53 -10.48 70.24
CA GLN A 15 20.78 -11.35 69.09
C GLN A 15 19.48 -11.74 68.36
N PHE A 16 18.42 -12.05 69.12
CA PHE A 16 17.11 -12.35 68.56
C PHE A 16 16.51 -11.13 67.84
N ALA A 17 16.53 -9.96 68.48
CA ALA A 17 16.02 -8.72 67.89
C ALA A 17 16.76 -8.34 66.59
N LEU A 18 18.09 -8.48 66.57
CA LEU A 18 18.89 -8.24 65.37
C LEU A 18 18.58 -9.23 64.25
N ARG A 19 18.34 -10.52 64.55
CA ARG A 19 17.90 -11.51 63.55
C ARG A 19 16.56 -11.14 62.93
N VAL A 20 15.58 -10.79 63.76
CA VAL A 20 14.24 -10.37 63.29
C VAL A 20 14.34 -9.15 62.39
N LEU A 21 15.11 -8.13 62.77
CA LEU A 21 15.32 -6.94 61.96
C LEU A 21 16.05 -7.24 60.66
N ALA A 22 17.06 -8.12 60.69
CA ALA A 22 17.77 -8.55 59.49
C ALA A 22 16.84 -9.27 58.51
N ASP A 23 16.02 -10.20 58.99
CA ASP A 23 15.03 -10.92 58.16
C ASP A 23 14.00 -9.95 57.55
N GLN A 24 13.54 -8.98 58.33
CA GLN A 24 12.60 -7.96 57.87
C GLN A 24 13.23 -7.07 56.78
N ALA A 25 14.49 -6.65 56.97
CA ALA A 25 15.22 -5.86 55.98
C ALA A 25 15.46 -6.64 54.69
N ILE A 26 15.81 -7.93 54.79
CA ILE A 26 15.97 -8.84 53.64
C ILE A 26 14.65 -8.97 52.87
N SER A 27 13.54 -9.17 53.59
CA SER A 27 12.20 -9.27 53.00
C SER A 27 11.80 -7.98 52.27
N GLN A 28 12.03 -6.82 52.87
CA GLN A 28 11.76 -5.52 52.23
C GLN A 28 12.63 -5.31 50.98
N LEU A 29 13.90 -5.70 51.02
CA LEU A 29 14.79 -5.59 49.86
C LEU A 29 14.33 -6.49 48.71
N ALA A 30 13.89 -7.72 49.03
CA ALA A 30 13.37 -8.66 48.05
C ALA A 30 12.08 -8.13 47.38
N LEU A 31 11.17 -7.54 48.17
CA LEU A 31 9.97 -6.91 47.64
C LEU A 31 10.30 -5.73 46.71
N ARG A 32 11.22 -4.85 47.12
CA ARG A 32 11.64 -3.71 46.30
C ARG A 32 12.27 -4.14 44.98
N ARG A 33 13.10 -5.19 44.99
CA ARG A 33 13.65 -5.77 43.75
C ARG A 33 12.55 -6.24 42.81
N ARG A 34 11.56 -6.99 43.32
CA ARG A 34 10.41 -7.43 42.50
C ARG A 34 9.61 -6.27 41.91
N ILE A 35 9.39 -5.20 42.68
CA ILE A 35 8.69 -4.01 42.18
C ILE A 35 9.51 -3.34 41.07
N ALA A 36 10.83 -3.22 41.25
CA ALA A 36 11.72 -2.64 40.25
C ALA A 36 11.72 -3.47 38.95
N ASP A 37 11.82 -4.79 39.05
CA ASP A 37 11.83 -5.71 37.90
C ASP A 37 10.51 -5.61 37.12
N LEU A 38 9.36 -5.70 37.80
CA LEU A 38 8.06 -5.60 37.15
C LEU A 38 7.83 -4.22 36.51
N SER A 39 8.28 -3.15 37.18
CA SER A 39 8.20 -1.80 36.64
C SER A 39 9.02 -1.67 35.36
N TYR A 40 10.21 -2.28 35.33
CA TYR A 40 11.05 -2.31 34.15
C TYR A 40 10.37 -3.05 32.99
N ASP A 41 9.86 -4.26 33.21
CA ASP A 41 9.18 -5.05 32.17
C ASP A 41 7.99 -4.30 31.57
N LEU A 42 7.18 -3.66 32.40
CA LEU A 42 6.05 -2.83 31.94
C LEU A 42 6.50 -1.65 31.08
N THR A 43 7.64 -1.00 31.40
CA THR A 43 8.17 0.09 30.57
C THR A 43 8.64 -0.41 29.21
N VAL A 44 9.27 -1.60 29.17
CA VAL A 44 9.71 -2.24 27.93
C VAL A 44 8.50 -2.61 27.07
N GLU A 45 7.50 -3.29 27.63
CA GLU A 45 6.26 -3.66 26.93
C GLU A 45 5.53 -2.43 26.37
N ARG A 46 5.39 -1.36 27.17
CA ARG A 46 4.80 -0.10 26.69
C ARG A 46 5.59 0.47 25.51
N ARG A 47 6.93 0.50 25.59
CA ARG A 47 7.78 1.04 24.52
C ARG A 47 7.67 0.20 23.24
N LEU A 48 7.60 -1.13 23.37
CA LEU A 48 7.40 -2.04 22.24
C LEU A 48 6.01 -1.85 21.62
N ALA A 49 4.97 -1.77 22.44
CA ALA A 49 3.60 -1.50 22.01
C ALA A 49 3.49 -0.16 21.28
N SER A 50 4.05 0.93 21.84
CA SER A 50 4.09 2.24 21.18
C SER A 50 4.81 2.18 19.83
N LYS A 51 5.98 1.51 19.74
CA LYS A 51 6.69 1.32 18.46
C LYS A 51 5.86 0.52 17.44
N ARG A 52 5.08 -0.47 17.86
CA ARG A 52 4.17 -1.21 16.97
C ARG A 52 3.02 -0.32 16.52
N GLN A 53 2.38 0.41 17.43
CA GLN A 53 1.30 1.34 17.11
C GLN A 53 1.74 2.41 16.11
N VAL A 54 2.93 3.00 16.27
CA VAL A 54 3.46 3.98 15.33
C VAL A 54 3.64 3.38 13.93
N ARG A 55 4.15 2.14 13.83
CA ARG A 55 4.27 1.45 12.54
C ARG A 55 2.91 1.23 11.88
N VAL A 56 1.94 0.71 12.63
CA VAL A 56 0.57 0.49 12.11
C VAL A 56 -0.06 1.82 11.66
N ALA A 57 0.04 2.87 12.46
CA ALA A 57 -0.48 4.19 12.10
C ALA A 57 0.21 4.75 10.82
N SER A 58 1.52 4.54 10.67
CA SER A 58 2.26 4.98 9.49
C SER A 58 1.84 4.21 8.22
N THR A 59 1.58 2.91 8.33
CA THR A 59 1.11 2.12 7.20
C THR A 59 -0.30 2.52 6.81
N ASP A 60 -1.17 2.75 7.78
CA ASP A 60 -2.56 3.16 7.53
C ASP A 60 -2.61 4.54 6.87
N ALA A 61 -1.83 5.50 7.38
CA ALA A 61 -1.70 6.82 6.77
C ALA A 61 -1.19 6.74 5.32
N LYS A 62 -0.22 5.86 5.05
CA LYS A 62 0.31 5.69 3.69
C LYS A 62 -0.72 5.07 2.74
N LEU A 63 -1.48 4.07 3.21
CA LEU A 63 -2.55 3.46 2.42
C LEU A 63 -3.64 4.46 2.07
N GLU A 64 -4.01 5.31 3.04
CA GLU A 64 -5.02 6.34 2.81
C GLU A 64 -4.56 7.39 1.81
N GLN A 65 -3.30 7.82 1.91
CA GLN A 65 -2.70 8.71 0.92
C GLN A 65 -2.72 8.10 -0.49
N LEU A 66 -2.34 6.82 -0.64
CA LEU A 66 -2.36 6.13 -1.94
C LEU A 66 -3.78 6.04 -2.53
N LYS A 67 -4.80 5.86 -1.70
CA LYS A 67 -6.20 5.86 -2.15
C LYS A 67 -6.62 7.24 -2.65
N GLN A 68 -6.30 8.29 -1.90
CA GLN A 68 -6.62 9.67 -2.27
C GLN A 68 -5.93 10.08 -3.57
N ASP A 69 -4.64 9.73 -3.72
CA ASP A 69 -3.88 9.95 -4.95
C ASP A 69 -4.51 9.20 -6.13
N GLY A 70 -4.90 7.93 -5.93
CA GLY A 70 -5.60 7.13 -6.93
C GLY A 70 -6.93 7.73 -7.38
N GLN A 71 -7.76 8.20 -6.44
CA GLN A 71 -9.03 8.88 -6.73
C GLN A 71 -8.81 10.18 -7.49
N ARG A 72 -7.82 10.98 -7.08
CA ARG A 72 -7.48 12.24 -7.75
C ARG A 72 -7.00 12.01 -9.18
N ASN A 73 -6.18 10.97 -9.39
CA ASN A 73 -5.72 10.58 -10.72
C ASN A 73 -6.89 10.12 -11.61
N ALA A 74 -7.80 9.30 -11.08
CA ALA A 74 -8.99 8.87 -11.82
C ALA A 74 -9.89 10.07 -12.19
N ALA A 75 -10.10 11.01 -11.26
CA ALA A 75 -10.85 12.23 -11.54
C ALA A 75 -10.17 13.11 -12.60
N ALA A 76 -8.84 13.23 -12.57
CA ALA A 76 -8.08 13.97 -13.57
C ALA A 76 -8.18 13.32 -14.96
N GLN A 77 -8.09 11.99 -15.05
CA GLN A 77 -8.33 11.25 -16.30
C GLN A 77 -9.71 11.54 -16.86
N ALA A 78 -10.74 11.48 -16.01
CA ALA A 78 -12.12 11.71 -16.43
C ALA A 78 -12.38 13.15 -16.87
N ALA A 79 -11.82 14.13 -16.15
CA ALA A 79 -11.92 15.54 -16.50
C ALA A 79 -11.15 15.86 -17.80
N GLY A 80 -10.02 15.19 -18.04
CA GLY A 80 -9.23 15.35 -19.25
C GLY A 80 -9.73 14.54 -20.44
N GLY A 81 -10.65 13.59 -20.23
CA GLY A 81 -11.03 12.61 -21.26
C GLY A 81 -9.87 11.74 -21.72
N VAL A 82 -8.92 11.46 -20.82
CA VAL A 82 -7.69 10.69 -21.12
C VAL A 82 -7.76 9.32 -20.45
N GLY A 83 -7.73 8.26 -21.25
CA GLY A 83 -7.58 6.89 -20.79
C GLY A 83 -6.10 6.49 -20.75
N ILE A 84 -5.70 5.71 -19.74
CA ILE A 84 -4.37 5.12 -19.67
C ILE A 84 -4.45 3.60 -19.84
N PHE A 85 -3.40 3.01 -20.40
CA PHE A 85 -3.28 1.58 -20.53
C PHE A 85 -1.80 1.14 -20.49
N GLU A 86 -1.59 -0.12 -20.17
CA GLU A 86 -0.32 -0.81 -20.26
C GLU A 86 -0.53 -2.12 -21.01
N VAL A 87 0.44 -2.56 -21.80
CA VAL A 87 0.36 -3.82 -22.56
C VAL A 87 1.49 -4.74 -22.14
N ASP A 88 1.17 -5.95 -21.70
CA ASP A 88 2.12 -7.03 -21.59
C ASP A 88 2.34 -7.63 -22.98
N THR A 89 3.55 -7.48 -23.51
CA THR A 89 3.91 -7.94 -24.87
C THR A 89 3.98 -9.46 -24.99
N LYS A 90 4.24 -10.18 -23.89
CA LYS A 90 4.31 -11.66 -23.88
C LYS A 90 2.93 -12.28 -23.90
N SER A 91 2.02 -11.78 -23.07
CA SER A 91 0.66 -12.31 -22.94
C SER A 91 -0.37 -11.58 -23.82
N ASN A 92 0.04 -10.51 -24.49
CA ASN A 92 -0.81 -9.61 -25.28
C ASN A 92 -2.05 -9.12 -24.52
N THR A 93 -1.88 -8.94 -23.20
CA THR A 93 -2.94 -8.51 -22.29
C THR A 93 -2.74 -7.06 -21.92
N MET A 94 -3.82 -6.28 -21.95
CA MET A 94 -3.84 -4.88 -21.59
C MET A 94 -4.38 -4.70 -20.17
N THR A 95 -3.71 -3.87 -19.38
CA THR A 95 -4.27 -3.28 -18.16
C THR A 95 -4.78 -1.88 -18.53
N VAL A 96 -6.05 -1.59 -18.26
CA VAL A 96 -6.70 -0.34 -18.74
C VAL A 96 -7.36 0.41 -17.60
N SER A 97 -7.44 1.75 -17.72
CA SER A 97 -8.24 2.56 -16.80
C SER A 97 -9.73 2.53 -17.12
N SER A 98 -10.55 2.92 -16.14
CA SER A 98 -12.00 3.07 -16.31
C SER A 98 -12.36 4.05 -17.43
N GLU A 99 -11.64 5.18 -17.51
CA GLU A 99 -11.83 6.16 -18.58
C GLU A 99 -11.43 5.62 -19.95
N PHE A 100 -10.40 4.76 -20.05
CA PHE A 100 -10.07 4.09 -21.31
C PHE A 100 -11.23 3.18 -21.78
N CYS A 101 -11.84 2.41 -20.87
CA CYS A 101 -13.02 1.59 -21.19
C CYS A 101 -14.18 2.46 -21.70
N ARG A 102 -14.41 3.61 -21.05
CA ARG A 102 -15.45 4.58 -21.42
C ARG A 102 -15.22 5.23 -22.79
N ILE A 103 -13.97 5.52 -23.15
CA ILE A 103 -13.60 6.04 -24.47
C ILE A 103 -13.92 5.02 -25.56
N TYR A 104 -13.63 3.74 -25.33
CA TYR A 104 -13.92 2.66 -26.28
C TYR A 104 -15.36 2.13 -26.24
N GLY A 105 -16.13 2.51 -25.21
CA GLY A 105 -17.51 2.07 -25.01
C GLY A 105 -17.63 0.59 -24.65
N VAL A 106 -16.60 0.00 -24.03
CA VAL A 106 -16.60 -1.39 -23.54
C VAL A 106 -17.03 -1.44 -22.07
N ALA A 107 -17.38 -2.63 -21.57
CA ALA A 107 -17.67 -2.82 -20.16
C ALA A 107 -16.46 -2.46 -19.29
N GLU A 108 -16.68 -1.99 -18.06
CA GLU A 108 -15.56 -1.66 -17.18
C GLU A 108 -14.89 -2.95 -16.66
N ALA A 109 -13.62 -3.14 -17.01
CA ALA A 109 -12.77 -4.17 -16.43
C ALA A 109 -11.32 -3.71 -16.42
N ARG A 110 -10.51 -4.24 -15.51
CA ARG A 110 -9.09 -3.85 -15.38
C ARG A 110 -8.20 -4.50 -16.43
N SER A 111 -8.64 -5.61 -17.04
CA SER A 111 -7.80 -6.40 -17.92
C SER A 111 -8.60 -6.89 -19.14
N TYR A 112 -7.99 -6.75 -20.31
CA TYR A 112 -8.56 -7.14 -21.60
C TYR A 112 -7.47 -7.68 -22.53
N PRO A 113 -7.78 -8.66 -23.41
CA PRO A 113 -6.91 -8.96 -24.54
C PRO A 113 -6.79 -7.73 -25.46
N ALA A 114 -5.58 -7.45 -25.97
CA ALA A 114 -5.37 -6.28 -26.82
C ALA A 114 -6.23 -6.28 -28.09
N CYS A 115 -6.51 -7.47 -28.63
CA CYS A 115 -7.34 -7.63 -29.83
C CYS A 115 -8.75 -7.03 -29.68
N VAL A 116 -9.30 -6.99 -28.46
CA VAL A 116 -10.63 -6.39 -28.21
C VAL A 116 -10.66 -4.93 -28.64
N PHE A 117 -9.60 -4.17 -28.38
CA PHE A 117 -9.52 -2.76 -28.77
C PHE A 117 -9.06 -2.58 -30.21
N GLU A 118 -8.12 -3.41 -30.67
CA GLU A 118 -7.66 -3.42 -32.07
C GLU A 118 -8.83 -3.67 -33.04
N ASP A 119 -9.80 -4.51 -32.66
CA ASP A 119 -10.97 -4.81 -33.49
C ASP A 119 -11.99 -3.67 -33.59
N LEU A 120 -11.96 -2.73 -32.63
CA LEU A 120 -12.80 -1.53 -32.65
C LEU A 120 -12.22 -0.44 -33.55
N ILE A 121 -10.97 -0.57 -34.00
CA ILE A 121 -10.34 0.37 -34.93
C ILE A 121 -10.94 0.18 -36.34
N LEU A 122 -11.28 1.30 -37.00
CA LEU A 122 -11.78 1.28 -38.37
C LEU A 122 -10.76 0.63 -39.29
N VAL A 123 -11.22 -0.19 -40.24
CA VAL A 123 -10.36 -0.95 -41.16
C VAL A 123 -9.35 -0.05 -41.89
N GLU A 124 -9.77 1.15 -42.27
CA GLU A 124 -8.95 2.18 -42.91
C GLU A 124 -7.74 2.59 -42.06
N ASP A 125 -7.89 2.63 -40.74
CA ASP A 125 -6.90 3.19 -39.82
C ASP A 125 -6.11 2.10 -39.07
N ARG A 126 -6.41 0.80 -39.28
CA ARG A 126 -5.75 -0.33 -38.60
C ARG A 126 -4.24 -0.36 -38.78
N HIS A 127 -3.74 0.18 -39.89
CA HIS A 127 -2.31 0.25 -40.18
C HIS A 127 -1.53 1.22 -39.28
N HIS A 128 -2.23 2.13 -38.57
CA HIS A 128 -1.63 2.98 -37.54
C HIS A 128 -1.57 2.31 -36.17
N ALA A 129 -2.34 1.25 -35.94
CA ALA A 129 -2.40 0.60 -34.64
C ALA A 129 -1.15 -0.25 -34.38
N SER A 130 -0.71 -0.30 -33.12
CA SER A 130 0.30 -1.28 -32.73
C SER A 130 -0.27 -2.70 -32.81
N THR A 131 0.53 -3.65 -33.28
CA THR A 131 0.20 -5.08 -33.33
C THR A 131 1.07 -5.85 -32.35
N SER A 132 0.72 -7.11 -32.06
CA SER A 132 1.57 -7.97 -31.24
C SER A 132 3.00 -8.09 -31.82
N GLU A 133 3.11 -8.19 -33.15
CA GLU A 133 4.40 -8.24 -33.84
C GLU A 133 5.18 -6.93 -33.65
N SER A 134 4.57 -5.77 -33.95
CA SER A 134 5.27 -4.48 -33.86
C SER A 134 5.66 -4.12 -32.43
N ARG A 135 4.87 -4.56 -31.43
CA ARG A 135 5.21 -4.42 -30.01
C ARG A 135 6.39 -5.31 -29.62
N ASN A 136 6.43 -6.55 -30.09
CA ASN A 136 7.51 -7.49 -29.79
C ASN A 136 8.83 -7.12 -30.47
N SER A 137 8.77 -6.54 -31.67
CA SER A 137 9.96 -6.04 -32.39
C SER A 137 10.34 -4.60 -32.01
N ALA A 138 9.64 -3.97 -31.05
CA ALA A 138 9.83 -2.58 -30.66
C ALA A 138 9.78 -1.58 -31.84
N SER A 139 9.01 -1.89 -32.88
CA SER A 139 8.83 -1.06 -34.08
C SER A 139 7.49 -0.32 -34.11
N ALA A 140 6.66 -0.50 -33.08
CA ALA A 140 5.38 0.20 -32.95
C ALA A 140 5.59 1.72 -32.87
N VAL A 141 4.83 2.47 -33.67
CA VAL A 141 4.77 3.94 -33.54
C VAL A 141 4.02 4.28 -32.25
N LEU A 142 4.66 5.08 -31.40
CA LEU A 142 4.15 5.37 -30.05
C LEU A 142 3.08 6.44 -30.04
N ASP A 143 3.15 7.40 -30.98
CA ASP A 143 2.21 8.50 -31.15
C ASP A 143 1.41 8.30 -32.44
N VAL A 144 0.15 7.91 -32.29
CA VAL A 144 -0.74 7.55 -33.40
C VAL A 144 -2.13 8.11 -33.14
N GLU A 145 -2.81 8.45 -34.23
CA GLU A 145 -4.23 8.79 -34.24
C GLU A 145 -4.97 7.82 -35.17
N TYR A 146 -6.07 7.25 -34.68
CA TYR A 146 -6.96 6.41 -35.49
C TYR A 146 -8.40 6.60 -35.03
N ARG A 147 -9.34 6.27 -35.91
CA ARG A 147 -10.78 6.28 -35.61
C ARG A 147 -11.21 4.91 -35.10
N ILE A 148 -12.15 4.91 -34.16
CA ILE A 148 -12.75 3.70 -33.60
C ILE A 148 -14.27 3.69 -33.81
N ARG A 149 -14.85 2.50 -33.88
CA ARG A 149 -16.28 2.26 -33.69
C ARG A 149 -16.48 1.78 -32.26
N ARG A 150 -17.10 2.61 -31.41
CA ARG A 150 -17.34 2.25 -30.01
C ARG A 150 -18.21 1.00 -29.91
N ALA A 151 -17.93 0.12 -28.96
CA ALA A 151 -18.71 -1.10 -28.78
C ALA A 151 -20.17 -0.77 -28.38
N SER A 152 -20.38 0.28 -27.58
CA SER A 152 -21.70 0.81 -27.22
C SER A 152 -22.58 1.22 -28.41
N ASP A 153 -21.96 1.69 -29.50
CA ASP A 153 -22.69 2.25 -30.63
C ASP A 153 -23.31 1.16 -31.51
N SER A 154 -22.93 -0.11 -31.30
CA SER A 154 -23.43 -1.26 -32.05
C SER A 154 -24.81 -1.76 -31.60
N VAL A 155 -25.34 -1.27 -30.48
CA VAL A 155 -26.60 -1.75 -29.86
C VAL A 155 -27.86 -1.00 -30.35
N SER A 156 -27.71 0.13 -31.05
CA SER A 156 -28.84 0.97 -31.48
C SER A 156 -29.08 0.91 -32.98
N ALA A 157 -29.44 -0.27 -33.52
CA ALA A 157 -29.98 -0.38 -34.87
C ALA A 157 -31.39 0.24 -34.94
N GLY A 158 -31.47 1.57 -34.95
CA GLY A 158 -32.75 2.31 -35.03
C GLY A 158 -32.65 3.84 -35.06
N SER A 159 -31.54 4.45 -34.66
CA SER A 159 -31.39 5.91 -34.73
C SER A 159 -30.11 6.30 -35.46
N ARG A 160 -30.23 7.24 -36.41
CA ARG A 160 -29.13 7.83 -37.21
C ARG A 160 -28.07 8.52 -36.33
N GLY A 161 -27.24 7.75 -35.65
CA GLY A 161 -25.99 8.21 -35.06
C GLY A 161 -24.85 7.82 -36.01
N GLY A 162 -24.22 8.81 -36.64
CA GLY A 162 -22.97 8.55 -37.38
C GLY A 162 -21.89 8.00 -36.43
N PRO A 163 -20.84 7.36 -36.95
CA PRO A 163 -19.76 6.81 -36.13
C PRO A 163 -19.22 7.88 -35.17
N SER A 164 -19.14 7.54 -33.89
CA SER A 164 -18.57 8.43 -32.88
C SER A 164 -17.05 8.51 -33.07
N PHE A 165 -16.58 9.59 -33.69
CA PHE A 165 -15.16 9.83 -33.90
C PHE A 165 -14.52 10.25 -32.56
N SER A 166 -13.72 9.38 -31.96
CA SER A 166 -12.85 9.72 -30.83
C SER A 166 -11.41 9.67 -31.32
N ARG A 167 -10.71 10.81 -31.25
CA ARG A 167 -9.26 10.89 -31.47
C ARG A 167 -8.59 10.36 -30.21
N THR A 168 -7.89 9.24 -30.32
CA THR A 168 -7.12 8.67 -29.21
C THR A 168 -5.64 8.75 -29.54
N THR A 169 -4.93 9.63 -28.85
CA THR A 169 -3.47 9.69 -28.87
C THR A 169 -2.95 8.56 -27.99
N MET A 170 -2.27 7.58 -28.57
CA MET A 170 -1.44 6.68 -27.77
C MET A 170 -0.18 7.44 -27.35
N ALA A 171 0.19 7.32 -26.07
CA ALA A 171 1.51 7.71 -25.60
C ALA A 171 2.06 6.51 -24.82
N GLY A 172 2.62 5.54 -25.53
CA GLY A 172 3.34 4.43 -24.92
C GLY A 172 4.71 4.88 -24.44
N ARG A 173 5.10 4.47 -23.22
CA ARG A 173 6.52 4.45 -22.81
C ARG A 173 7.14 3.12 -23.20
#